data_AF-A0A9E4DWU0-F1
#
_entry.id   AF-A0A9E4DWU0-F1
#
_cell.length_a   1.000
_cell.length_b   1.000
_cell.length_c   1.000
_cell.angle_alpha   90.00
_cell.angle_beta   90.00
_cell.angle_gamma   90.00
#
_symmetry.space_group_name_H-M   'P 1'
#
loop_
_entity.id
_entity.type
_entity.pdbx_description
1 polymer ?
#
loop_
_entity_poly.entity_id
_entity_poly.type
_entity_poly.pdbx_seq_one_letter_code
_entity_poly.pdbx_strand_id
1 'polypeptide(L)'
;MTPVSQYQSEKTAVEVAAESSDKSECSERHKLITVCRVVAFSLLMLYVVFGPFYKQVLKGKSRAFRSWQMYHTRGLGVCDVEFYIRHPDGRIDHIDHFKVLGYDKLLKLHHHSRRIMGEKGVLEVGQRLRQKVGNVVDLRVNARIGTREGWKTLYMDKRIE
;
A
#
# COMPACT_ATOMS: atom_id res chain seq x y z
N MET A 1 88.22 -4.29 -16.29
CA MET A 1 87.15 -5.15 -15.75
C MET A 1 86.22 -4.25 -14.94
N THR A 2 85.09 -3.86 -15.52
CA THR A 2 84.15 -2.87 -14.97
C THR A 2 82.99 -3.57 -14.25
N PRO A 3 82.75 -3.30 -12.95
CA PRO A 3 81.65 -3.88 -12.18
C PRO A 3 80.37 -3.07 -12.44
N VAL A 4 79.80 -3.18 -13.64
CA VAL A 4 78.54 -2.47 -14.01
C VAL A 4 77.34 -3.43 -14.05
N SER A 5 77.58 -4.75 -14.06
CA SER A 5 76.53 -5.75 -14.28
C SER A 5 75.63 -6.04 -13.07
N GLN A 6 76.10 -5.83 -11.83
CA GLN A 6 75.32 -6.22 -10.65
C GLN A 6 74.27 -5.18 -10.24
N TYR A 7 74.54 -3.88 -10.44
CA TYR A 7 73.63 -2.80 -10.04
C TYR A 7 72.35 -2.72 -10.88
N GLN A 8 72.38 -3.12 -12.16
CA GLN A 8 71.17 -3.12 -12.98
C GLN A 8 70.22 -4.27 -12.64
N SER A 9 70.75 -5.46 -12.32
CA SER A 9 69.91 -6.62 -11.98
C SER A 9 69.12 -6.41 -10.69
N GLU A 10 69.71 -5.74 -9.70
CA GLU A 10 69.06 -5.48 -8.42
C GLU A 10 67.97 -4.41 -8.55
N LYS A 11 68.20 -3.37 -9.37
CA LYS A 11 67.21 -2.33 -9.62
C LYS A 11 65.97 -2.87 -10.33
N THR A 12 66.14 -3.75 -11.31
CA THR A 12 65.01 -4.38 -12.01
C THR A 12 64.24 -5.33 -11.10
N ALA A 13 64.92 -6.07 -10.21
CA ALA A 13 64.26 -6.96 -9.26
C ALA A 13 63.40 -6.19 -8.23
N VAL A 14 63.90 -5.06 -7.73
CA VAL A 14 63.17 -4.21 -6.78
C VAL A 14 61.96 -3.54 -7.44
N GLU A 15 62.10 -3.08 -8.68
CA GLU A 15 61.00 -2.44 -9.42
C GLU A 15 59.89 -3.43 -9.77
N VAL A 16 60.24 -4.66 -10.18
CA VAL A 16 59.28 -5.74 -10.44
C VAL A 16 58.58 -6.20 -9.16
N ALA A 17 59.31 -6.27 -8.03
CA ALA A 17 58.71 -6.60 -6.74
C ALA A 17 57.71 -5.53 -6.27
N ALA A 18 58.06 -4.24 -6.41
CA ALA A 18 57.18 -3.13 -6.06
C ALA A 18 55.91 -3.12 -6.91
N GLU A 19 56.02 -3.33 -8.23
CA GLU A 19 54.86 -3.35 -9.12
C GLU A 19 53.96 -4.57 -8.90
N SER A 20 54.53 -5.71 -8.48
CA SER A 20 53.76 -6.91 -8.10
C SER A 20 52.99 -6.74 -6.78
N SER A 21 53.56 -6.00 -5.83
CA SER A 21 52.93 -5.71 -4.54
C SER A 21 51.76 -4.74 -4.71
N ASP A 22 51.93 -3.71 -5.54
CA ASP A 22 50.89 -2.69 -5.80
C ASP A 22 49.70 -3.26 -6.59
N LYS A 23 49.95 -4.13 -7.58
CA LYS A 23 48.89 -4.87 -8.31
C LYS A 23 48.13 -5.85 -7.41
N SER A 24 48.82 -6.47 -6.45
CA SER A 24 48.21 -7.36 -5.46
C SER A 24 47.26 -6.61 -4.52
N GLU A 25 47.69 -5.46 -3.99
CA GLU A 25 46.85 -4.62 -3.12
C GLU A 25 45.64 -4.02 -3.86
N CYS A 26 45.80 -3.61 -5.12
CA CYS A 26 44.70 -3.10 -5.94
C CYS A 26 43.65 -4.19 -6.26
N SER A 27 44.11 -5.41 -6.58
CA SER A 27 43.25 -6.58 -6.81
C SER A 27 42.45 -6.97 -5.55
N GLU A 28 43.08 -6.99 -4.37
CA GLU A 28 42.39 -7.29 -3.11
C GLU A 28 41.35 -6.24 -2.73
N ARG A 29 41.62 -4.95 -2.97
CA ARG A 29 40.62 -3.88 -2.76
C ARG A 29 39.41 -4.03 -3.68
N HIS A 30 39.62 -4.41 -4.94
CA HIS A 30 38.52 -4.66 -5.88
C HIS A 30 37.65 -5.86 -5.48
N LYS A 31 38.25 -6.94 -4.96
CA LYS A 31 37.52 -8.08 -4.41
C LYS A 31 36.70 -7.68 -3.18
N LEU A 32 37.28 -6.93 -2.25
CA LEU A 32 36.58 -6.45 -1.06
C LEU A 32 35.37 -5.57 -1.41
N ILE A 33 35.52 -4.63 -2.35
CA ILE A 33 34.41 -3.79 -2.82
C ILE A 33 33.31 -4.65 -3.45
N THR A 34 33.68 -5.65 -4.23
CA THR A 34 32.72 -6.56 -4.89
C THR A 34 31.97 -7.41 -3.87
N VAL A 35 32.67 -7.99 -2.89
CA VAL A 35 32.06 -8.74 -1.78
C VAL A 35 31.12 -7.84 -0.97
N CYS A 36 31.56 -6.64 -0.60
CA CYS A 36 30.71 -5.67 0.11
C CYS A 36 29.43 -5.34 -0.67
N ARG A 37 29.53 -5.15 -1.99
CA ARG A 37 28.35 -4.90 -2.85
C ARG A 37 27.42 -6.11 -2.84
N VAL A 38 27.94 -7.32 -3.04
CA VAL A 38 27.12 -8.55 -3.05
C VAL A 38 26.40 -8.74 -1.72
N VAL A 39 27.10 -8.52 -0.59
CA VAL A 39 26.50 -8.59 0.75
C VAL A 39 25.42 -7.54 0.93
N ALA A 40 25.70 -6.28 0.56
CA ALA A 40 24.72 -5.19 0.67
C ALA A 40 23.45 -5.47 -0.17
N PHE A 41 23.61 -5.92 -1.42
CA PHE A 41 22.47 -6.27 -2.28
C PHE A 41 21.71 -7.48 -1.76
N SER A 42 22.40 -8.48 -1.21
CA SER A 42 21.75 -9.67 -0.63
C SER A 42 20.92 -9.30 0.60
N LEU A 43 21.46 -8.45 1.49
CA LEU A 43 20.72 -7.93 2.65
C LEU A 43 19.51 -7.09 2.24
N LEU A 44 19.66 -6.23 1.22
CA LEU A 44 18.56 -5.45 0.67
C LEU A 44 17.47 -6.35 0.06
N MET A 45 17.87 -7.37 -0.70
CA MET A 45 16.96 -8.33 -1.31
C MET A 45 16.20 -9.10 -0.22
N LEU A 46 16.92 -9.59 0.80
CA LEU A 46 16.32 -10.24 1.96
C LEU A 46 15.31 -9.32 2.65
N TYR A 47 15.66 -8.05 2.88
CA TYR A 47 14.76 -7.07 3.49
C TYR A 47 13.49 -6.84 2.67
N VAL A 48 13.61 -6.72 1.35
CA VAL A 48 12.47 -6.52 0.43
C VAL A 48 11.56 -7.73 0.39
N VAL A 49 12.11 -8.95 0.36
CA VAL A 49 11.34 -10.21 0.29
C VAL A 49 10.73 -10.58 1.64
N PHE A 50 11.47 -10.43 2.74
CA PHE A 50 10.97 -10.78 4.07
C PHE A 50 10.02 -9.75 4.65
N GLY A 51 10.06 -8.49 4.21
CA GLY A 51 9.12 -7.45 4.61
C GLY A 51 7.64 -7.87 4.50
N PRO A 52 7.14 -8.29 3.33
CA PRO A 52 5.75 -8.76 3.18
C PRO A 52 5.49 -10.08 3.91
N PHE A 53 6.43 -11.03 3.85
CA PHE A 53 6.28 -12.35 4.48
C PHE A 53 6.08 -12.26 6.00
N TYR A 54 6.89 -11.44 6.68
CA TYR A 54 6.83 -11.25 8.13
C TYR A 54 5.47 -10.71 8.59
N LYS A 55 4.86 -9.79 7.84
CA LYS A 55 3.54 -9.24 8.21
C LYS A 55 2.38 -10.15 7.83
N GLN A 56 2.44 -10.82 6.69
CA GLN A 56 1.33 -11.63 6.19
C GLN A 56 1.21 -12.98 6.89
N VAL A 57 2.33 -13.66 7.16
CA VAL A 57 2.32 -15.00 7.77
C VAL A 57 2.40 -14.94 9.28
N LEU A 58 3.30 -14.10 9.83
CA LEU A 58 3.57 -14.05 11.27
C LEU A 58 2.71 -13.02 12.02
N LYS A 59 1.82 -12.28 11.34
CA LYS A 59 0.97 -11.21 11.90
C LYS A 59 1.75 -10.19 12.76
N GLY A 60 3.06 -10.04 12.51
CA GLY A 60 3.95 -9.27 13.37
C GLY A 60 3.71 -7.76 13.26
N LYS A 61 3.51 -7.09 14.40
CA LYS A 61 3.31 -5.63 14.50
C LYS A 61 4.63 -4.86 14.69
N SER A 62 5.67 -5.17 13.90
CA SER A 62 6.95 -4.44 14.03
C SER A 62 6.90 -3.09 13.29
N ARG A 63 7.50 -2.06 13.92
CA ARG A 63 7.64 -0.70 13.35
C ARG A 63 8.71 -0.62 12.26
N ALA A 64 9.70 -1.52 12.30
CA ALA A 64 10.82 -1.58 11.36
C ALA A 64 10.42 -2.15 9.99
N PHE A 65 9.45 -3.08 9.95
CA PHE A 65 8.87 -3.62 8.72
C PHE A 65 7.59 -2.86 8.38
N ARG A 66 7.70 -1.58 8.00
CA ARG A 66 6.55 -0.79 7.56
C ARG A 66 5.93 -1.47 6.34
N SER A 67 4.61 -1.70 6.36
CA SER A 67 3.94 -2.39 5.26
C SER A 67 4.05 -1.54 4.01
N TRP A 68 4.69 -2.06 2.97
CA TRP A 68 4.65 -1.51 1.63
C TRP A 68 3.26 -1.75 1.03
N GLN A 69 2.23 -1.15 1.63
CA GLN A 69 0.90 -1.12 1.04
C GLN A 69 0.81 0.14 0.20
N MET A 70 0.81 -0.02 -1.12
CA MET A 70 0.59 1.07 -2.09
C MET A 70 -0.68 1.88 -1.80
N TYR A 71 -1.67 1.29 -1.13
CA TYR A 71 -2.97 1.91 -0.83
C TYR A 71 -3.30 1.86 0.66
N HIS A 72 -2.52 2.55 1.51
CA HIS A 72 -2.76 2.50 2.97
C HIS A 72 -3.92 3.40 3.47
N THR A 73 -4.38 4.35 2.65
CA THR A 73 -5.38 5.36 3.04
C THR A 73 -6.59 5.46 2.13
N ARG A 74 -6.56 4.81 0.96
CA ARG A 74 -7.70 4.84 0.04
C ARG A 74 -8.81 3.94 0.59
N GLY A 75 -9.94 4.54 0.95
CA GLY A 75 -11.11 3.85 1.49
C GLY A 75 -11.30 4.00 3.00
N LEU A 76 -10.34 4.57 3.74
CA LEU A 76 -10.54 4.88 5.16
C LEU A 76 -11.68 5.90 5.33
N GLY A 77 -12.68 5.53 6.13
CA GLY A 77 -13.86 6.35 6.39
C GLY A 77 -14.91 6.35 5.26
N VAL A 78 -14.64 5.68 4.14
CA VAL A 78 -15.63 5.51 3.07
C VAL A 78 -16.62 4.43 3.49
N CYS A 79 -17.90 4.73 3.34
CA CYS A 79 -18.98 3.81 3.59
C CYS A 79 -19.37 3.11 2.28
N ASP A 80 -19.41 1.78 2.35
CA ASP A 80 -20.13 0.93 1.42
C ASP A 80 -21.58 0.82 1.93
N VAL A 81 -22.54 1.19 1.10
CA VAL A 81 -23.93 1.39 1.51
C VAL A 81 -24.90 0.85 0.48
N GLU A 82 -25.90 0.16 1.00
CA GLU A 82 -26.99 -0.40 0.24
C GLU A 82 -28.31 0.07 0.85
N PHE A 83 -29.09 0.79 0.06
CA PHE A 83 -30.43 1.26 0.44
C PHE A 83 -31.48 0.37 -0.21
N TYR A 84 -32.53 0.06 0.52
CA TYR A 84 -33.64 -0.74 0.01
C TYR A 84 -34.95 -0.39 0.70
N ILE A 85 -36.05 -0.69 0.03
CA ILE A 85 -37.41 -0.53 0.51
C ILE A 85 -37.92 -1.90 0.92
N ARG A 86 -38.48 -1.98 2.12
CA ARG A 86 -39.24 -3.15 2.55
C ARG A 86 -40.72 -2.88 2.38
N HIS A 87 -41.38 -3.65 1.54
CA HIS A 87 -42.82 -3.57 1.35
C HIS A 87 -43.55 -4.37 2.45
N PRO A 88 -44.83 -4.04 2.73
CA PRO A 88 -45.63 -4.76 3.73
C PRO A 88 -45.84 -6.25 3.41
N ASP A 89 -45.79 -6.61 2.13
CA ASP A 89 -45.88 -7.98 1.62
C ASP A 89 -44.57 -8.78 1.79
N GLY A 90 -43.53 -8.15 2.34
CA GLY A 90 -42.20 -8.75 2.54
C GLY A 90 -41.26 -8.61 1.35
N ARG A 91 -41.70 -8.02 0.22
CA ARG A 91 -40.83 -7.75 -0.93
C ARG A 91 -39.75 -6.72 -0.58
N ILE A 92 -38.55 -6.91 -1.12
CA ILE A 92 -37.42 -6.00 -0.96
C ILE A 92 -37.06 -5.42 -2.32
N ASP A 93 -37.10 -4.08 -2.45
CA ASP A 93 -36.67 -3.37 -3.65
C ASP A 93 -35.39 -2.59 -3.35
N HIS A 94 -34.29 -2.95 -4.00
CA HIS A 94 -33.00 -2.26 -3.86
C HIS A 94 -33.03 -0.93 -4.61
N ILE A 95 -32.57 0.13 -3.95
CA ILE A 95 -32.53 1.48 -4.51
C ILE A 95 -31.12 1.79 -5.03
N ASP A 96 -31.03 2.13 -6.31
CA ASP A 96 -29.90 2.90 -6.81
C ASP A 96 -30.05 4.37 -6.38
N HIS A 97 -29.36 4.70 -5.29
CA HIS A 97 -29.42 6.03 -4.69
C HIS A 97 -28.92 7.13 -5.63
N PHE A 98 -27.99 6.83 -6.55
CA PHE A 98 -27.53 7.83 -7.52
C PHE A 98 -28.66 8.18 -8.47
N LYS A 99 -29.33 7.17 -9.01
CA LYS A 99 -30.47 7.36 -9.92
C LYS A 99 -31.61 8.13 -9.25
N VAL A 100 -31.99 7.75 -8.02
CA VAL A 100 -33.09 8.40 -7.28
C VAL A 100 -32.77 9.86 -6.92
N LEU A 101 -31.50 10.17 -6.64
CA LEU A 101 -31.07 11.54 -6.36
C LEU A 101 -30.84 12.38 -7.63
N GLY A 102 -31.15 11.86 -8.82
CA GLY A 102 -31.05 12.59 -10.09
C GLY A 102 -29.63 12.66 -10.66
N TYR A 103 -28.77 11.74 -10.25
CA TYR A 103 -27.39 11.66 -10.71
C TYR A 103 -27.25 10.70 -11.90
N ASP A 104 -27.85 11.05 -13.03
CA ASP A 104 -27.92 10.19 -14.23
C ASP A 104 -26.56 9.92 -14.90
N LYS A 105 -25.54 10.74 -14.60
CA LYS A 105 -24.18 10.58 -15.12
C LYS A 105 -23.18 10.70 -13.98
N LEU A 106 -22.45 9.62 -13.69
CA LEU A 106 -21.35 9.58 -12.71
C LEU A 106 -20.33 10.72 -12.92
N LEU A 107 -20.13 11.13 -14.18
CA LEU A 107 -19.27 12.25 -14.58
C LEU A 107 -19.75 13.61 -14.06
N LYS A 108 -21.07 13.80 -13.86
CA LYS A 108 -21.67 15.04 -13.33
C LYS A 108 -21.72 15.10 -11.79
N LEU A 109 -21.38 14.02 -11.09
CA LEU A 109 -21.29 14.08 -9.63
C LEU A 109 -20.05 14.84 -9.22
N HIS A 110 -20.25 15.84 -8.36
CA HIS A 110 -19.16 16.44 -7.62
C HIS A 110 -18.41 15.34 -6.84
N HIS A 111 -17.08 15.46 -6.76
CA HIS A 111 -16.22 14.43 -6.14
C HIS A 111 -16.65 14.03 -4.72
N HIS A 112 -17.22 14.96 -3.93
CA HIS A 112 -17.72 14.68 -2.58
C HIS A 112 -19.02 13.86 -2.57
N SER A 113 -19.83 13.90 -3.63
CA SER A 113 -21.08 13.14 -3.73
C SER A 113 -20.87 11.70 -4.18
N ARG A 114 -19.69 11.38 -4.72
CA ARG A 114 -19.33 10.01 -5.15
C ARG A 114 -18.97 9.09 -3.99
N ARG A 115 -18.69 9.65 -2.80
CA ARG A 115 -18.25 8.90 -1.64
C ARG A 115 -19.08 9.31 -0.44
N ILE A 116 -19.69 8.32 0.20
CA ILE A 116 -20.41 8.52 1.44
C ILE A 116 -19.41 8.33 2.57
N MET A 117 -19.18 9.38 3.35
CA MET A 117 -18.13 9.40 4.38
C MET A 117 -18.75 9.27 5.77
N GLY A 118 -18.32 8.24 6.50
CA GLY A 118 -18.74 7.99 7.87
C GLY A 118 -20.24 7.80 8.04
N GLU A 119 -20.64 7.70 9.31
CA GLU A 119 -22.05 7.46 9.69
C GLU A 119 -22.96 8.63 9.33
N LYS A 120 -22.49 9.88 9.52
CA LYS A 120 -23.25 11.09 9.21
C LYS A 120 -23.61 11.17 7.72
N GLY A 121 -22.66 10.88 6.83
CA GLY A 121 -22.92 10.88 5.40
C GLY A 121 -23.97 9.85 4.98
N VAL A 122 -23.99 8.68 5.62
CA VAL A 122 -25.01 7.64 5.35
C VAL A 122 -26.40 8.15 5.70
N LEU A 123 -26.55 8.80 6.86
CA LEU A 123 -27.82 9.36 7.30
C LEU A 123 -28.27 10.53 6.43
N GLU A 124 -27.37 11.43 6.05
CA GLU A 124 -27.69 12.55 5.15
C GLU A 124 -28.20 12.07 3.79
N VAL A 125 -27.56 11.05 3.20
CA VAL A 125 -28.03 10.45 1.94
C VAL A 125 -29.36 9.74 2.15
N GLY A 126 -29.50 8.97 3.24
CA GLY A 126 -30.75 8.31 3.59
C GLY A 126 -31.93 9.29 3.72
N GLN A 127 -31.73 10.43 4.38
CA GLN A 127 -32.75 11.47 4.53
C GLN A 127 -33.14 12.08 3.19
N ARG A 128 -32.17 12.37 2.32
CA ARG A 128 -32.46 12.88 0.95
C ARG A 128 -33.22 11.85 0.12
N LEU A 129 -32.88 10.58 0.25
CA LEU A 129 -33.62 9.50 -0.41
C LEU A 129 -35.05 9.40 0.13
N ARG A 130 -35.23 9.49 1.44
CA ARG A 130 -36.57 9.48 2.06
C ARG A 130 -37.45 10.63 1.56
N GLN A 131 -36.88 11.83 1.42
CA GLN A 131 -37.57 12.97 0.84
C GLN A 131 -38.01 12.75 -0.62
N LYS A 132 -37.24 11.95 -1.39
CA LYS A 132 -37.55 11.66 -2.81
C LYS A 132 -38.53 10.51 -3.00
N VAL A 133 -38.41 9.46 -2.19
CA VAL A 133 -39.22 8.23 -2.28
C VAL A 133 -40.54 8.37 -1.51
N GLY A 134 -40.57 9.23 -0.49
CA GLY A 134 -41.75 9.51 0.32
C GLY A 134 -41.63 8.98 1.75
N ASN A 135 -42.21 9.74 2.70
CA ASN A 135 -42.08 9.47 4.14
C ASN A 135 -42.83 8.23 4.66
N VAL A 136 -43.72 7.67 3.85
CA VAL A 136 -44.57 6.52 4.21
C VAL A 136 -43.82 5.19 3.99
N VAL A 137 -42.76 5.20 3.20
CA VAL A 137 -42.04 4.00 2.78
C VAL A 137 -41.07 3.52 3.87
N ASP A 138 -41.00 2.21 4.11
CA ASP A 138 -40.00 1.62 5.02
C ASP A 138 -38.63 1.55 4.33
N LEU A 139 -37.93 2.69 4.32
CA LEU A 139 -36.58 2.82 3.79
C LEU A 139 -35.56 2.31 4.81
N ARG A 140 -34.73 1.36 4.39
CA ARG A 140 -33.69 0.75 5.22
C ARG A 140 -32.32 0.82 4.57
N VAL A 141 -31.28 0.67 5.39
CA VAL A 141 -29.89 0.71 4.97
C VAL A 141 -29.05 -0.40 5.62
N ASN A 142 -28.21 -1.01 4.80
CA ASN A 142 -27.04 -1.77 5.24
C ASN A 142 -25.80 -0.92 4.95
N ALA A 143 -24.94 -0.75 5.94
CA ALA A 143 -23.75 0.11 5.82
C ALA A 143 -22.52 -0.53 6.46
N ARG A 144 -21.39 -0.47 5.76
CA ARG A 144 -20.07 -0.87 6.25
C ARG A 144 -19.08 0.27 6.01
N ILE A 145 -18.18 0.51 6.95
CA ILE A 145 -17.16 1.55 6.86
C ILE A 145 -15.76 0.93 6.71
N GLY A 146 -14.96 1.50 5.82
CA GLY A 146 -13.55 1.14 5.68
C GLY A 146 -12.73 1.66 6.86
N THR A 147 -12.09 0.76 7.60
CA THR A 147 -11.18 1.06 8.71
C THR A 147 -9.78 0.53 8.42
N ARG A 148 -8.80 0.83 9.29
CA ARG A 148 -7.44 0.29 9.15
C ARG A 148 -7.37 -1.24 9.28
N GLU A 149 -8.37 -1.84 9.90
CA GLU A 149 -8.46 -3.28 10.16
C GLU A 149 -9.34 -4.00 9.13
N GLY A 150 -9.94 -3.26 8.18
CA GLY A 150 -10.86 -3.78 7.18
C GLY A 150 -12.26 -3.15 7.27
N TRP A 151 -13.25 -3.84 6.74
CA TRP A 151 -14.64 -3.38 6.76
C TRP A 151 -15.27 -3.62 8.13
N LYS A 152 -15.81 -2.57 8.73
CA LYS A 152 -16.59 -2.64 9.97
C LYS A 152 -18.05 -2.34 9.66
N THR A 153 -18.96 -3.17 10.12
CA THR A 153 -20.39 -2.91 9.99
C THR A 153 -20.79 -1.69 10.82
N LEU A 154 -21.44 -0.72 10.17
CA LEU A 154 -22.09 0.41 10.83
C LEU A 154 -23.55 0.09 11.12
N TYR A 155 -24.26 -0.37 10.10
CA TYR A 155 -25.69 -0.66 10.17
C TYR A 155 -26.00 -1.99 9.49
N MET A 156 -26.85 -2.79 10.15
CA MET A 156 -27.56 -3.90 9.53
C MET A 156 -29.04 -3.65 9.68
N ASP A 157 -29.75 -3.65 8.57
CA ASP A 157 -31.20 -3.51 8.49
C ASP A 157 -31.75 -2.29 9.26
N LYS A 158 -30.99 -1.19 9.26
CA LYS A 158 -31.38 0.03 9.98
C LYS A 158 -32.43 0.77 9.17
N ARG A 159 -33.56 1.07 9.82
CA ARG A 159 -34.57 1.98 9.28
C ARG A 159 -34.04 3.42 9.29
N ILE A 160 -34.21 4.12 8.18
CA ILE A 160 -33.91 5.55 8.07
C ILE A 160 -35.12 6.32 8.56
N GLU A 161 -34.98 7.06 9.65
CA GLU A 161 -36.01 7.92 10.23
C GLU A 161 -36.10 9.31 9.58
#